data_AF-A0A3M1BUA1-F1
#
_entry.id   AF-A0A3M1BUA1-F1
#
_cell.length_a   1.000
_cell.length_b   1.000
_cell.length_c   1.000
_cell.angle_alpha   90.00
_cell.angle_beta   90.00
_cell.angle_gamma   90.00
#
_symmetry.space_group_name_H-M   'P 1'
#
loop_
_entity.id
_entity.type
_entity.pdbx_description
1 polymer ?
#
loop_
_entity_poly.entity_id
_entity_poly.type
_entity_poly.pdbx_seq_one_letter_code
_entity_poly.pdbx_strand_id
1 'polypeptide(L)'
;MDALRMLEEFPEQFRRVECKSIKPEEYSGIVFSGMGGSGIVGDFMRLFLRGDRPVVSLRGYDLPPFVKEGWLLVCTSYSGNTEETLSTLQEALKRGLKPVCVSSGGRLKEIAEREGLMHIPLPQGYPSRYALGFMLSALMCLFGM
;
A
#
# COMPACT_ATOMS: atom_id res chain seq x y z
N MET A 1 -13.02 -13.74 -15.58
CA MET A 1 -11.86 -14.65 -15.57
C MET A 1 -12.11 -15.66 -14.46
N ASP A 2 -11.91 -16.96 -14.71
CA ASP A 2 -12.05 -17.98 -13.67
C ASP A 2 -10.81 -18.03 -12.76
N ALA A 3 -10.91 -18.76 -11.65
CA ALA A 3 -9.86 -18.85 -10.65
C ALA A 3 -8.57 -19.54 -11.14
N LEU A 4 -8.69 -20.53 -12.03
CA LEU A 4 -7.54 -21.29 -12.53
C LEU A 4 -6.66 -20.36 -13.36
N ARG A 5 -7.26 -19.61 -14.28
CA ARG A 5 -6.53 -18.65 -15.10
C ARG A 5 -5.84 -17.56 -14.26
N MET A 6 -6.48 -17.07 -13.20
CA MET A 6 -5.86 -16.09 -12.30
C MET A 6 -4.62 -16.66 -11.57
N LEU A 7 -4.62 -17.96 -11.27
CA LEU A 7 -3.47 -18.64 -10.68
C LEU A 7 -2.35 -18.84 -11.70
N GLU A 8 -2.68 -19.20 -12.93
CA GLU A 8 -1.72 -19.33 -14.03
C GLU A 8 -1.03 -18.00 -14.36
N GLU A 9 -1.75 -16.89 -14.24
CA GLU A 9 -1.22 -15.53 -14.45
C GLU A 9 -0.39 -15.01 -13.26
N PHE A 10 -0.30 -15.73 -12.14
CA PHE A 10 0.41 -15.26 -10.94
C PHE A 10 1.87 -14.83 -11.18
N PRO A 11 2.70 -15.58 -11.95
CA PRO A 11 4.06 -15.16 -12.27
C PRO A 11 4.12 -13.80 -13.02
N GLU A 12 3.17 -13.54 -13.91
CA GLU A 12 3.09 -12.31 -14.70
C GLU A 12 2.77 -11.07 -13.86
N GLN A 13 2.21 -11.29 -12.66
CA GLN A 13 1.92 -10.19 -11.73
C GLN A 13 3.17 -9.53 -11.17
N PHE A 14 4.34 -10.20 -11.25
CA PHE A 14 5.64 -9.69 -10.82
C PHE A 14 6.37 -8.87 -11.89
N ARG A 15 5.66 -8.50 -12.97
CA ARG A 15 6.21 -7.59 -13.98
C ARG A 15 6.64 -6.26 -13.36
N ARG A 16 7.66 -5.65 -13.97
CA ARG A 16 8.21 -4.36 -13.55
C ARG A 16 7.10 -3.29 -13.53
N VAL A 17 6.94 -2.67 -12.36
CA VAL A 17 6.09 -1.48 -12.17
C VAL A 17 7.01 -0.27 -12.25
N GLU A 18 6.59 0.77 -12.96
CA GLU A 18 7.29 2.06 -12.96
C GLU A 18 6.57 3.02 -12.02
N CYS A 19 7.32 3.56 -11.06
CA CYS A 19 6.83 4.50 -10.08
C CYS A 19 8.00 5.36 -9.58
N LYS A 20 7.69 6.53 -9.01
CA LYS A 20 8.71 7.33 -8.33
C LYS A 20 9.10 6.64 -7.03
N SER A 21 10.31 6.11 -6.98
CA SER A 21 10.85 5.48 -5.77
C SER A 21 11.10 6.51 -4.67
N ILE A 22 10.97 6.07 -3.43
CA ILE A 22 11.33 6.80 -2.21
C ILE A 22 12.43 6.03 -1.47
N LYS A 23 13.22 6.76 -0.68
CA LYS A 23 14.27 6.16 0.15
C LYS A 23 13.73 5.92 1.55
N PRO A 24 13.70 4.67 2.05
CA PRO A 24 13.30 4.38 3.43
C PRO A 24 14.04 5.23 4.48
N GLU A 25 15.28 5.63 4.20
CA GLU A 25 16.16 6.43 5.06
C GLU A 25 15.65 7.84 5.32
N GLU A 26 14.78 8.36 4.45
CA GLU A 26 14.18 9.69 4.60
C GLU A 26 13.09 9.73 5.68
N TYR A 27 12.70 8.55 6.21
CA TYR A 27 11.61 8.41 7.16
C TYR A 27 12.08 7.83 8.49
N SER A 28 11.51 8.37 9.58
CA SER A 28 11.74 7.87 10.94
C SER A 28 11.09 6.50 11.20
N GLY A 29 10.14 6.11 10.36
CA GLY A 29 9.42 4.85 10.45
C GLY A 29 8.41 4.71 9.32
N ILE A 30 7.98 3.48 9.05
CA ILE A 30 7.08 3.15 7.95
C ILE A 30 5.89 2.34 8.48
N VAL A 31 4.68 2.71 8.08
CA VAL A 31 3.46 1.97 8.37
C VAL A 31 2.82 1.53 7.06
N PHE A 32 2.52 0.26 6.92
CA PHE A 32 1.70 -0.29 5.85
C PHE A 32 0.28 -0.54 6.39
N SER A 33 -0.72 0.15 5.85
CA SER A 33 -2.13 -0.03 6.22
C SER A 33 -2.84 -0.83 5.13
N GLY A 34 -3.46 -1.95 5.50
CA GLY A 34 -4.18 -2.80 4.55
C GLY A 34 -4.81 -4.03 5.22
N MET A 35 -5.91 -4.51 4.65
CA MET A 35 -6.64 -5.68 5.14
C MET A 35 -6.47 -6.90 4.21
N GLY A 36 -6.57 -8.11 4.77
CA GLY A 36 -6.51 -9.36 4.01
C GLY A 36 -5.29 -9.43 3.07
N GLY A 37 -5.54 -9.64 1.77
CA GLY A 37 -4.51 -9.67 0.72
C GLY A 37 -3.77 -8.35 0.51
N SER A 38 -4.36 -7.20 0.87
CA SER A 38 -3.65 -5.91 0.87
C SER A 38 -2.85 -5.69 2.16
N GLY A 39 -3.18 -6.40 3.24
CA GLY A 39 -2.40 -6.38 4.49
C GLY A 39 -1.17 -7.28 4.42
N ILE A 40 -1.27 -8.47 3.81
CA ILE A 40 -0.15 -9.42 3.73
C ILE A 40 1.06 -8.85 2.97
N VAL A 41 0.84 -7.98 1.97
CA VAL A 41 1.95 -7.30 1.29
C VAL A 41 2.72 -6.36 2.21
N GLY A 42 2.05 -5.72 3.18
CA GLY A 42 2.72 -4.95 4.24
C GLY A 42 3.60 -5.81 5.13
N ASP A 43 3.20 -7.07 5.39
CA ASP A 43 4.01 -8.03 6.14
C ASP A 43 5.26 -8.43 5.37
N PHE A 44 5.17 -8.66 4.05
CA PHE A 44 6.34 -8.89 3.19
C PHE A 44 7.29 -7.69 3.20
N MET A 45 6.76 -6.48 3.03
CA MET A 45 7.59 -5.27 3.03
C MET A 45 8.30 -5.05 4.38
N ARG A 46 7.68 -5.42 5.50
CA ARG A 46 8.33 -5.41 6.81
C ARG A 46 9.56 -6.32 6.88
N LEU A 47 9.53 -7.46 6.17
CA LEU A 47 10.68 -8.36 6.09
C LEU A 47 11.78 -7.76 5.19
N PHE A 48 11.41 -7.16 4.06
CA PHE A 48 12.36 -6.57 3.11
C PHE A 48 13.03 -5.29 3.62
N LEU A 49 12.29 -4.48 4.39
CA LEU A 49 12.76 -3.20 4.92
C LEU A 49 13.29 -3.32 6.37
N ARG A 50 13.64 -4.53 6.80
CA ARG A 50 14.18 -4.76 8.15
C ARG A 50 15.48 -3.97 8.34
N GLY A 51 15.58 -3.27 9.47
CA GLY A 51 16.75 -2.48 9.83
C GLY A 51 16.52 -1.75 11.16
N ASP A 52 17.21 -0.63 11.36
CA ASP A 52 17.17 0.14 12.62
C ASP A 52 15.89 0.98 12.79
N ARG A 53 15.11 1.14 11.72
CA ARG A 53 13.84 1.91 11.75
C ARG A 53 12.63 1.01 11.97
N PRO A 54 11.59 1.48 12.69
CA PRO A 54 10.36 0.73 12.86
C PRO A 54 9.60 0.60 11.53
N VAL A 55 9.22 -0.64 11.21
CA VAL A 55 8.31 -0.95 10.10
C VAL A 55 7.12 -1.74 10.66
N VAL A 56 5.92 -1.18 10.48
CA VAL A 56 4.68 -1.67 11.08
C VAL A 56 3.69 -2.06 9.99
N SER A 57 3.10 -3.24 10.11
CA SER A 57 1.93 -3.66 9.33
C SER A 57 0.68 -3.46 10.19
N LEU A 58 -0.24 -2.62 9.73
CA LEU A 58 -1.42 -2.16 10.44
C LEU A 58 -2.69 -2.74 9.80
N ARG A 59 -3.47 -3.45 10.62
CA ARG A 59 -4.76 -4.04 10.28
C ARG A 59 -5.83 -3.47 11.22
N GLY A 60 -6.44 -2.35 10.85
CA GLY A 60 -7.44 -1.72 11.69
C GLY A 60 -7.73 -0.28 11.28
N TYR A 61 -8.65 0.34 12.03
CA TYR A 61 -9.20 1.66 11.72
C TYR A 61 -8.33 2.82 12.23
N ASP A 62 -7.54 2.58 13.28
CA ASP A 62 -6.85 3.64 14.01
C ASP A 62 -5.38 3.73 13.61
N LEU A 63 -4.96 4.91 13.19
CA LEU A 63 -3.55 5.19 12.97
C LEU A 63 -2.85 5.36 14.34
N PRO A 64 -1.81 4.58 14.67
CA PRO A 64 -1.19 4.64 15.97
C PRO A 64 -0.70 6.06 16.33
N PRO A 65 -0.86 6.52 17.60
CA PRO A 65 -0.51 7.89 17.99
C PRO A 65 0.96 8.27 17.80
N PHE A 66 1.87 7.29 17.78
CA PHE A 66 3.30 7.53 17.54
C PHE A 66 3.62 7.89 16.08
N VAL A 67 2.69 7.65 15.14
CA VAL A 67 2.84 8.02 13.73
C VAL A 67 2.56 9.51 13.58
N LYS A 68 3.61 10.25 13.25
CA LYS A 68 3.66 11.72 13.20
C LYS A 68 4.52 12.19 12.02
N GLU A 69 4.72 13.50 11.90
CA GLU A 69 5.59 14.07 10.87
C GLU A 69 6.96 13.34 10.81
N GLY A 70 7.45 13.09 9.60
CA GLY A 70 8.63 12.27 9.35
C GLY A 70 8.38 10.75 9.24
N TRP A 71 7.16 10.27 9.53
CA TRP A 71 6.75 8.89 9.23
C TRP A 71 6.14 8.77 7.83
N LEU A 72 6.34 7.62 7.21
CA LEU A 72 5.66 7.23 5.98
C LEU A 72 4.46 6.33 6.30
N LEU A 73 3.29 6.69 5.78
CA LEU A 73 2.13 5.79 5.71
C LEU A 73 1.92 5.34 4.26
N VAL A 74 1.82 4.03 4.07
CA VAL A 74 1.47 3.42 2.78
C VAL A 74 0.12 2.71 2.92
N CYS A 75 -0.91 3.28 2.30
CA CYS A 75 -2.27 2.75 2.29
C CYS A 75 -2.45 1.84 1.08
N THR A 76 -2.64 0.54 1.33
CA THR A 76 -2.86 -0.46 0.28
C THR A 76 -4.27 -1.02 0.39
N SER A 77 -5.06 -0.86 -0.66
CA SER A 77 -6.37 -1.51 -0.79
C SER A 77 -6.60 -1.80 -2.26
N TYR A 78 -6.64 -3.08 -2.64
CA TYR A 78 -6.85 -3.45 -4.03
C TYR A 78 -8.13 -2.82 -4.59
N SER A 79 -9.26 -2.97 -3.88
CA SER A 79 -10.55 -2.37 -4.28
C SER A 79 -10.59 -0.84 -4.15
N GLY A 80 -9.68 -0.27 -3.36
CA GLY A 80 -9.66 1.14 -3.00
C GLY A 80 -10.77 1.57 -2.03
N ASN A 81 -11.56 0.63 -1.52
CA ASN A 81 -12.76 0.92 -0.73
C ASN A 81 -12.75 0.27 0.67
N THR A 82 -11.64 -0.35 1.07
CA THR A 82 -11.50 -0.95 2.41
C THR A 82 -11.64 0.12 3.49
N GLU A 83 -12.64 -0.02 4.36
CA GLU A 83 -13.03 1.00 5.34
C GLU A 83 -11.89 1.30 6.33
N GLU A 84 -11.20 0.27 6.80
CA GLU A 84 -10.07 0.36 7.72
C GLU A 84 -8.94 1.20 7.11
N THR A 85 -8.56 0.87 5.87
CA THR A 85 -7.51 1.60 5.14
C THR A 85 -7.91 3.06 4.89
N LEU A 86 -9.17 3.30 4.52
CA LEU A 86 -9.69 4.67 4.35
C LEU A 86 -9.71 5.45 5.68
N SER A 87 -10.04 4.80 6.79
CA SER A 87 -9.99 5.41 8.13
C SER A 87 -8.58 5.90 8.46
N THR A 88 -7.58 5.02 8.27
CA THR A 88 -6.18 5.38 8.54
C THR A 88 -5.66 6.49 7.61
N LEU A 89 -6.09 6.51 6.34
CA LEU A 89 -5.78 7.60 5.41
C LEU A 89 -6.37 8.93 5.88
N GLN A 90 -7.66 8.94 6.23
CA GLN A 90 -8.34 10.15 6.70
C GLN A 90 -7.69 10.70 7.97
N GLU A 91 -7.33 9.82 8.89
CA GLU A 91 -6.64 10.20 10.12
C GLU A 91 -5.24 10.76 9.83
N ALA A 92 -4.48 10.17 8.91
CA ALA A 92 -3.19 10.70 8.48
C ALA A 92 -3.31 12.11 7.86
N LEU A 93 -4.32 12.33 7.02
CA LEU A 93 -4.59 13.65 6.42
C LEU A 93 -4.93 14.70 7.49
N LYS A 94 -5.77 14.36 8.47
CA LYS A 94 -6.08 15.24 9.60
C LYS A 94 -4.83 15.62 10.41
N ARG A 95 -3.85 14.71 10.50
CA ARG A 95 -2.55 14.94 11.15
C ARG A 95 -1.52 15.66 10.26
N GLY A 96 -1.89 16.05 9.04
CA GLY A 96 -0.98 16.74 8.10
C GLY A 96 0.08 15.84 7.46
N LEU A 97 -0.08 14.51 7.53
CA LEU A 97 0.83 13.57 6.88
C LEU A 97 0.52 13.46 5.38
N LYS A 98 1.48 12.92 4.62
CA LYS A 98 1.36 12.67 3.17
C LYS A 98 1.50 11.18 2.85
N PRO A 99 0.41 10.40 2.93
CA PRO A 99 0.46 8.97 2.64
C PRO A 99 0.71 8.67 1.15
N VAL A 100 1.22 7.48 0.87
CA VAL A 100 1.22 6.88 -0.47
C VAL A 100 0.03 5.94 -0.59
N CYS A 101 -0.71 6.03 -1.67
CA CYS A 101 -1.91 5.22 -1.91
C CYS A 101 -1.66 4.18 -3.01
N VAL A 102 -2.04 2.93 -2.78
CA VAL A 102 -1.88 1.83 -3.75
C VAL A 102 -3.22 1.12 -3.92
N SER A 103 -3.81 1.22 -5.11
CA SER A 103 -5.13 0.64 -5.41
C SER A 103 -5.40 0.47 -6.90
N SER A 104 -6.38 -0.36 -7.26
CA SER A 104 -6.87 -0.44 -8.65
C SER A 104 -7.91 0.65 -8.97
N GLY A 105 -8.24 1.53 -8.02
CA GLY A 105 -9.27 2.56 -8.13
C GLY A 105 -9.89 2.92 -6.77
N GLY A 106 -11.20 3.18 -6.77
CA GLY A 106 -12.02 3.41 -5.57
C GLY A 106 -11.73 4.73 -4.85
N ARG A 107 -12.35 4.90 -3.67
CA ARG A 107 -12.21 6.10 -2.84
C ARG A 107 -10.77 6.43 -2.49
N LEU A 108 -9.92 5.41 -2.31
CA LEU A 108 -8.50 5.57 -2.02
C LEU A 108 -7.78 6.34 -3.14
N LYS A 109 -8.11 6.06 -4.40
CA LYS A 109 -7.59 6.80 -5.57
C LYS A 109 -8.17 8.22 -5.61
N GLU A 110 -9.49 8.35 -5.47
CA GLU A 110 -10.18 9.65 -5.52
C GLU A 110 -9.63 10.64 -4.48
N ILE A 111 -9.39 10.18 -3.25
CA ILE A 111 -8.78 10.97 -2.19
C ILE A 111 -7.34 11.32 -2.55
N ALA A 112 -6.56 10.37 -3.08
CA ALA A 112 -5.17 10.64 -3.47
C ALA A 112 -5.08 11.74 -4.54
N GLU A 113 -5.93 11.70 -5.56
CA GLU A 113 -5.99 12.71 -6.62
C GLU A 113 -6.42 14.08 -6.06
N ARG A 114 -7.47 14.11 -5.22
CA ARG A 114 -7.97 15.35 -4.62
C ARG A 114 -6.94 16.05 -3.72
N GLU A 115 -6.21 15.27 -2.93
CA GLU A 115 -5.23 15.78 -1.96
C GLU A 115 -3.81 15.91 -2.54
N GLY A 116 -3.60 15.58 -3.82
CA GLY A 116 -2.29 15.61 -4.47
C GLY A 116 -1.28 14.61 -3.90
N LEU A 117 -1.76 13.46 -3.38
CA LEU A 117 -0.93 12.37 -2.86
C LEU A 117 -0.36 11.51 -4.00
N MET A 118 0.74 10.83 -3.71
CA MET A 118 1.26 9.80 -4.62
C MET A 118 0.28 8.62 -4.68
N HIS A 119 -0.14 8.25 -5.89
CA HIS A 119 -0.95 7.06 -6.14
C HIS A 119 -0.19 6.11 -7.08
N ILE A 120 -0.07 4.84 -6.69
CA ILE A 120 0.44 3.77 -7.54
C ILE A 120 -0.75 2.92 -8.01
N PRO A 121 -1.09 2.97 -9.31
CA PRO A 121 -2.25 2.27 -9.83
C PRO A 121 -1.98 0.76 -9.96
N LEU A 122 -2.99 -0.05 -9.68
CA LEU A 122 -2.98 -1.50 -9.91
C LEU A 122 -3.93 -1.88 -11.07
N PRO A 123 -3.65 -2.98 -11.78
CA PRO A 123 -4.61 -3.54 -12.73
C PRO A 123 -5.94 -3.91 -12.04
N GLN A 124 -7.06 -3.64 -12.70
CA GLN A 124 -8.40 -4.07 -12.27
C GLN A 124 -8.72 -5.49 -12.73
N GLY A 125 -9.82 -6.06 -12.23
CA GLY A 125 -10.38 -7.33 -12.73
C GLY A 125 -10.01 -8.58 -11.92
N TYR A 126 -9.29 -8.43 -10.81
CA TYR A 126 -8.94 -9.54 -9.93
C TYR A 126 -9.65 -9.40 -8.57
N PRO A 127 -10.08 -10.50 -7.94
CA PRO A 127 -10.32 -10.50 -6.51
C PRO A 127 -9.00 -10.24 -5.76
N SER A 128 -9.04 -9.53 -4.64
CA SER A 128 -7.82 -9.15 -3.89
C SER A 128 -6.91 -10.33 -3.52
N ARG A 129 -7.48 -11.51 -3.24
CA ARG A 129 -6.74 -12.75 -2.95
C ARG A 129 -5.94 -13.32 -4.14
N TYR A 130 -6.21 -12.86 -5.35
CA TYR A 130 -5.48 -13.22 -6.58
C TYR A 130 -4.60 -12.08 -7.09
N ALA A 131 -4.51 -10.95 -6.39
CA ALA A 131 -3.76 -9.77 -6.85
C ALA A 131 -2.47 -9.51 -6.04
N LEU A 132 -1.97 -10.53 -5.33
CA LEU A 132 -0.82 -10.42 -4.45
C LEU A 132 0.41 -9.90 -5.19
N GLY A 133 0.73 -10.47 -6.36
CA GLY A 133 1.93 -10.09 -7.10
C GLY A 133 1.87 -8.64 -7.59
N PHE A 134 0.70 -8.17 -8.02
CA PHE A 134 0.52 -6.77 -8.43
C PHE A 134 0.75 -5.81 -7.27
N MET A 135 0.13 -6.08 -6.11
CA MET A 135 0.27 -5.25 -4.92
C MET A 135 1.71 -5.26 -4.40
N LEU A 136 2.35 -6.44 -4.35
CA LEU A 136 3.73 -6.55 -3.87
C LEU A 136 4.71 -5.85 -4.82
N SER A 137 4.56 -6.01 -6.13
CA SER A 137 5.42 -5.34 -7.12
C SER A 137 5.30 -3.83 -7.07
N ALA A 138 4.09 -3.30 -6.83
CA ALA A 138 3.88 -1.88 -6.62
C ALA A 138 4.62 -1.36 -5.37
N LEU A 139 4.56 -2.10 -4.26
CA LEU A 139 5.30 -1.73 -3.05
C LEU A 139 6.82 -1.89 -3.21
N MET A 140 7.28 -2.93 -3.91
CA MET A 140 8.71 -3.10 -4.20
C MET A 140 9.25 -1.95 -5.06
N CYS A 141 8.53 -1.59 -6.12
CA CYS A 141 8.85 -0.42 -6.94
C CYS A 141 8.97 0.86 -6.10
N LEU A 142 8.03 1.08 -5.16
CA LEU A 142 8.03 2.27 -4.31
C LEU A 142 9.35 2.42 -3.57
N PHE A 143 10.01 1.32 -3.19
CA PHE A 143 11.29 1.35 -2.50
C PHE A 143 12.50 1.03 -3.39
N GLY A 144 12.33 1.10 -4.72
CA GLY A 144 13.41 0.92 -5.69
C GLY A 144 13.98 -0.49 -5.78
N MET A 145 13.17 -1.51 -5.42
CA MET A 145 13.51 -2.93 -5.53
C MET A 145 13.00 -3.56 -6.83
#